data_AF-A0A367LVF9-F1
#
_entry.id   AF-A0A367LVF9-F1
#
_cell.length_a   1.000
_cell.length_b   1.000
_cell.length_c   1.000
_cell.angle_alpha   90.00
_cell.angle_beta   90.00
_cell.angle_gamma   90.00
#
_symmetry.space_group_name_H-M   'P 1'
#
loop_
_entity.id
_entity.type
_entity.pdbx_description
1 polymer ?
#
loop_
_entity_poly.entity_id
_entity_poly.type
_entity_poly.pdbx_seq_one_letter_code
_entity_poly.pdbx_strand_id
1 'polypeptide(L)'
;GISADIVREMFRRAGIGYSLSLRFPWDRLYRLTLDKPGYGLFSMTYTPERVPQFKWVGPLADTSWVLLAPAGSKIAVKNLKDAARYKLGAYKNDAVSQHLEAQGIPVI
;
A
#
# COMPACT_ATOMS: atom_id res chain seq x y z
N GLY A 1 -12.27 -8.69 -7.61
CA GLY A 1 -11.71 -8.19 -6.34
C GLY A 1 -11.91 -6.69 -6.36
N ILE A 2 -12.44 -6.10 -5.28
CA ILE A 2 -13.14 -4.79 -5.33
C ILE A 2 -12.39 -3.73 -6.15
N SER A 3 -11.13 -3.43 -5.81
CA SER A 3 -10.35 -2.42 -6.54
C SER A 3 -10.15 -2.75 -8.03
N ALA A 4 -9.92 -4.02 -8.36
CA ALA A 4 -9.77 -4.44 -9.75
C ALA A 4 -11.08 -4.29 -10.53
N ASP A 5 -12.23 -4.55 -9.89
CA ASP A 5 -13.53 -4.43 -10.53
C ASP A 5 -13.87 -2.95 -10.80
N ILE A 6 -13.55 -2.05 -9.86
CA ILE A 6 -13.64 -0.60 -10.05
C ILE A 6 -12.75 -0.14 -11.22
N VAL A 7 -11.49 -0.59 -11.27
CA VAL A 7 -10.55 -0.20 -12.33
C VAL A 7 -11.01 -0.70 -13.70
N ARG A 8 -11.49 -1.94 -13.80
CA ARG A 8 -12.04 -2.48 -15.05
C ARG A 8 -13.22 -1.67 -15.54
N GLU A 9 -14.14 -1.32 -14.65
CA GLU A 9 -15.32 -0.52 -14.99
C GLU A 9 -14.94 0.92 -15.40
N MET A 10 -13.96 1.53 -14.72
CA MET A 10 -13.42 2.83 -15.08
C MET A 10 -12.86 2.84 -16.51
N PHE A 11 -12.00 1.89 -16.86
CA PHE A 11 -11.45 1.79 -18.22
C PHE A 11 -12.54 1.50 -19.26
N ARG A 12 -13.53 0.66 -18.93
CA ARG A 12 -14.67 0.38 -19.79
C ARG A 12 -15.46 1.66 -20.12
N ARG A 13 -15.75 2.50 -19.12
CA ARG A 13 -16.46 3.77 -19.31
C ARG A 13 -15.65 4.81 -20.07
N ALA A 14 -14.34 4.82 -19.87
CA ALA A 14 -13.43 5.73 -20.57
C ALA A 14 -13.19 5.34 -22.05
N GLY A 15 -13.51 4.10 -22.44
CA GLY A 15 -13.23 3.60 -23.79
C GLY A 15 -11.74 3.45 -24.08
N ILE A 16 -10.91 3.29 -23.05
CA ILE A 16 -9.45 3.20 -23.16
C ILE A 16 -9.00 1.74 -23.07
N GLY A 17 -8.22 1.28 -24.05
CA GLY A 17 -7.60 -0.04 -24.01
C GLY A 17 -6.54 -0.15 -22.90
N TYR A 18 -6.51 -1.27 -22.19
CA TYR A 18 -5.58 -1.51 -21.09
C TYR A 18 -5.18 -2.98 -21.00
N SER A 19 -4.08 -3.23 -20.29
CA SER A 19 -3.68 -4.56 -19.83
C SER A 19 -3.59 -4.55 -18.32
N LEU A 20 -4.20 -5.55 -17.67
CA LEU A 20 -4.24 -5.67 -16.22
C LEU A 20 -3.63 -7.00 -15.80
N SER A 21 -2.57 -6.95 -15.00
CA SER A 21 -1.92 -8.16 -14.48
C SER A 21 -1.51 -7.96 -13.02
N LEU A 22 -1.76 -8.96 -12.18
CA LEU A 22 -1.23 -9.01 -10.82
C LEU A 22 0.23 -9.47 -10.88
N ARG A 23 1.16 -8.67 -10.37
CA ARG A 23 2.60 -8.95 -10.41
C ARG A 23 3.26 -8.66 -9.07
N PHE A 24 4.42 -9.27 -8.86
CA PHE A 24 5.26 -9.10 -7.68
C PHE A 24 6.73 -9.02 -8.11
N PRO A 25 7.64 -8.45 -7.29
CA PRO A 25 7.42 -7.81 -5.98
C PRO A 25 6.93 -6.35 -6.07
N TRP A 26 6.35 -5.81 -4.98
CA TRP A 26 5.80 -4.45 -4.89
C TRP A 26 6.80 -3.37 -5.35
N ASP A 27 8.03 -3.39 -4.82
CA ASP A 27 9.10 -2.42 -5.14
C ASP A 27 9.36 -2.29 -6.64
N ARG A 28 9.34 -3.42 -7.35
CA ARG A 28 9.56 -3.44 -8.80
C ARG A 28 8.44 -2.70 -9.51
N LEU A 29 7.20 -2.91 -9.10
CA LEU A 29 6.05 -2.27 -9.73
C LEU A 29 5.98 -0.78 -9.43
N TYR A 30 6.31 -0.40 -8.19
CA TYR A 30 6.39 1.01 -7.78
C TYR A 30 7.38 1.77 -8.66
N ARG A 31 8.62 1.24 -8.79
CA ARG A 31 9.64 1.82 -9.68
C ARG A 31 9.22 1.83 -11.15
N LEU A 32 8.63 0.74 -11.64
CA LEU A 32 8.14 0.68 -13.02
C LEU A 32 7.14 1.81 -13.34
N THR A 33 6.30 2.16 -12.38
CA THR A 33 5.29 3.22 -12.53
C THR A 33 5.88 4.62 -12.46
N LEU A 34 6.97 4.80 -11.70
CA LEU A 34 7.74 6.05 -11.70
C LEU A 34 8.52 6.23 -13.00
N ASP A 35 9.18 5.17 -13.46
CA ASP A 35 10.21 5.26 -14.47
C ASP A 35 9.66 5.15 -15.90
N LYS A 36 8.49 4.52 -16.10
CA LYS A 36 7.94 4.25 -17.43
C LYS A 36 6.58 4.93 -17.67
N PRO A 37 6.43 5.69 -18.77
CA PRO A 37 5.14 6.24 -19.16
C PRO A 37 4.17 5.12 -19.53
N GLY A 38 2.87 5.37 -19.32
CA GLY A 38 1.79 4.42 -19.66
C GLY A 38 1.61 3.28 -18.65
N TYR A 39 2.34 3.28 -17.55
CA TYR A 39 2.14 2.35 -16.43
C TYR A 39 1.32 3.02 -15.33
N GLY A 40 0.49 2.21 -14.66
CA GLY A 40 -0.31 2.64 -13.53
C GLY A 40 -0.34 1.56 -12.46
N LEU A 41 -0.45 2.01 -11.21
CA LEU A 41 -0.67 1.17 -10.05
C LEU A 41 -1.99 1.57 -9.40
N PHE A 42 -2.70 0.57 -8.88
CA PHE A 42 -3.91 0.78 -8.09
C PHE A 42 -3.77 0.06 -6.75
N SER A 43 -4.58 0.49 -5.78
CA SER A 43 -4.45 0.08 -4.37
C SER A 43 -3.11 0.48 -3.73
N MET A 44 -2.49 1.55 -4.23
CA MET A 44 -1.40 2.23 -3.55
C MET A 44 -1.96 3.18 -2.48
N THR A 45 -1.46 3.09 -1.25
CA THR A 45 -1.83 4.04 -0.20
C THR A 45 -1.41 5.46 -0.61
N TYR A 46 -2.34 6.40 -0.48
CA TYR A 46 -2.11 7.82 -0.63
C TYR A 46 -1.36 8.36 0.59
N THR A 47 -0.12 8.83 0.40
CA THR A 47 0.70 9.44 1.46
C THR A 47 1.31 10.75 0.97
N PRO A 48 1.55 11.74 1.85
CA PRO A 48 2.12 13.04 1.47
C PRO A 48 3.41 12.93 0.64
N GLU A 49 4.26 11.95 0.94
CA GLU A 49 5.54 11.72 0.27
C GLU A 49 5.35 11.23 -1.17
N ARG A 50 4.26 10.49 -1.45
CA ARG A 50 3.95 9.93 -2.77
C ARG A 50 3.09 10.85 -3.63
N VAL A 51 2.35 11.79 -3.02
CA VAL A 51 1.55 12.78 -3.75
C VAL A 51 2.33 13.47 -4.87
N PRO A 52 3.53 14.05 -4.63
CA PRO A 52 4.25 14.75 -5.69
C PRO A 52 4.85 13.83 -6.76
N GLN A 53 4.88 12.51 -6.53
CA GLN A 53 5.55 11.56 -7.43
C GLN A 53 4.63 10.98 -8.52
N PHE A 54 3.31 11.08 -8.36
CA PHE A 54 2.34 10.42 -9.25
C PHE A 54 1.16 11.32 -9.61
N LYS A 55 0.47 10.94 -10.69
CA LYS A 55 -0.90 11.41 -10.96
C LYS A 55 -1.87 10.43 -10.32
N TRP A 56 -2.81 10.95 -9.53
CA TRP A 56 -3.73 10.15 -8.74
C TRP A 56 -5.13 10.13 -9.35
N VAL A 57 -5.76 8.95 -9.32
CA VAL A 57 -7.16 8.74 -9.72
C VAL A 57 -7.81 7.91 -8.61
N GLY A 58 -8.83 8.46 -7.95
CA GLY A 58 -9.44 7.84 -6.78
C GLY A 58 -10.11 8.87 -5.86
N PRO A 59 -10.69 8.43 -4.72
CA PRO A 59 -10.35 7.21 -3.98
C PRO A 59 -10.98 5.92 -4.54
N LEU A 60 -10.25 4.81 -4.40
CA LEU A 60 -10.76 3.46 -4.75
C LEU A 60 -11.35 2.72 -3.55
N ALA A 61 -10.80 2.98 -2.36
CA ALA A 61 -11.25 2.44 -1.08
C ALA A 61 -10.63 3.27 0.06
N ASP A 62 -11.34 3.37 1.17
CA ASP A 62 -10.78 3.84 2.43
C ASP A 62 -10.31 2.65 3.25
N THR A 63 -9.06 2.71 3.72
CA THR A 63 -8.42 1.60 4.44
C THR A 63 -7.83 2.08 5.75
N SER A 64 -8.02 1.31 6.82
CA SER A 64 -7.33 1.50 8.10
C SER A 64 -6.20 0.49 8.25
N TRP A 65 -5.11 0.91 8.88
CA TRP A 65 -4.02 0.02 9.27
C TRP A 65 -4.25 -0.48 10.69
N VAL A 66 -4.00 -1.77 10.92
CA VAL A 66 -4.18 -2.42 12.22
C VAL A 66 -2.98 -3.30 12.53
N LEU A 67 -2.64 -3.43 13.80
CA LEU A 67 -1.70 -4.45 14.28
C LEU A 67 -2.47 -5.73 14.56
N LEU A 68 -1.93 -6.85 14.07
CA LEU A 68 -2.48 -8.18 14.30
C LEU A 68 -1.50 -9.01 15.11
N ALA A 69 -2.01 -9.80 16.04
CA ALA A 69 -1.25 -10.76 16.82
C ALA A 69 -1.93 -12.14 16.72
N PRO A 70 -1.18 -13.24 16.88
CA PRO A 70 -1.76 -14.58 16.91
C PRO A 70 -2.85 -14.72 17.98
N ALA A 71 -3.85 -15.56 17.70
CA ALA A 71 -4.90 -15.85 18.67
C ALA A 71 -4.31 -16.41 19.99
N GLY A 72 -4.85 -15.95 21.13
CA GLY A 72 -4.34 -16.33 22.46
C GLY A 72 -3.05 -15.62 22.88
N SER A 73 -2.53 -14.69 22.07
CA SER A 73 -1.39 -13.88 22.44
C SER A 73 -1.68 -13.00 23.66
N LYS A 74 -0.71 -12.90 24.57
CA LYS A 74 -0.74 -11.97 25.72
C LYS A 74 -0.16 -10.59 25.38
N ILE A 75 0.09 -10.32 24.09
CA ILE A 75 0.58 -9.03 23.62
C ILE A 75 -0.52 -7.99 23.86
N ALA A 76 -0.18 -6.98 24.66
CA ALA A 76 -1.04 -5.84 24.93
C ALA A 76 -0.30 -4.57 24.55
N VAL A 77 -0.84 -3.85 23.58
CA VAL A 77 -0.27 -2.62 23.01
C VAL A 77 -1.31 -1.53 23.16
N LYS A 78 -1.01 -0.46 23.91
CA LYS A 78 -1.95 0.66 24.10
C LYS A 78 -1.80 1.73 23.03
N ASN A 79 -0.61 1.83 22.44
CA ASN A 79 -0.28 2.80 21.41
C ASN A 79 0.83 2.23 20.50
N LEU A 80 1.07 2.88 19.36
CA LEU A 80 2.03 2.37 18.39
C LEU A 80 3.47 2.30 18.92
N LYS A 81 3.87 3.23 19.80
CA LYS A 81 5.21 3.23 20.42
C LYS A 81 5.41 2.01 21.31
N ASP A 82 4.37 1.55 22.01
CA ASP A 82 4.42 0.32 22.79
C ASP A 82 4.69 -0.90 21.92
N ALA A 83 4.27 -0.89 20.65
CA ALA A 83 4.49 -2.00 19.73
C ALA A 83 5.97 -2.23 19.41
N ALA A 84 6.81 -1.19 19.52
CA ALA A 84 8.25 -1.26 19.24
C ALA A 84 9.02 -2.21 20.16
N ARG A 85 8.42 -2.66 21.28
CA ARG A 85 8.99 -3.70 22.15
C ARG A 85 8.90 -5.11 21.55
N TYR A 86 8.14 -5.29 20.48
CA TYR A 86 7.89 -6.57 19.82
C TYR A 86 8.50 -6.59 18.41
N LYS A 87 8.65 -7.79 17.85
CA LYS A 87 9.01 -7.95 16.43
C LYS A 87 7.77 -7.68 15.57
N LEU A 88 7.85 -6.66 14.72
CA LEU A 88 6.78 -6.26 13.82
C LEU A 88 7.13 -6.69 12.39
N GLY A 89 6.23 -7.41 11.73
CA GLY A 89 6.34 -7.74 10.32
C GLY A 89 5.50 -6.79 9.47
N ALA A 90 6.05 -6.30 8.36
CA ALA A 90 5.33 -5.48 7.38
C ALA A 90 5.79 -5.81 5.96
N TYR A 91 5.04 -5.39 4.93
CA TYR A 91 5.56 -5.53 3.57
C TYR A 91 6.70 -4.53 3.37
N LYS A 92 7.84 -5.05 2.92
CA LYS A 92 9.02 -4.23 2.65
C LYS A 92 8.70 -3.07 1.72
N ASN A 93 9.12 -1.86 2.11
CA ASN A 93 8.93 -0.59 1.39
C ASN A 93 7.47 -0.25 1.04
N ASP A 94 6.49 -0.84 1.74
CA ASP A 94 5.11 -0.40 1.65
C ASP A 94 4.88 0.88 2.47
N ALA A 95 3.66 1.42 2.42
CA ALA A 95 3.35 2.64 3.16
C ALA A 95 3.38 2.44 4.69
N VAL A 96 3.06 1.24 5.18
CA VAL A 96 3.03 0.92 6.61
C VAL A 96 4.45 0.82 7.15
N SER A 97 5.34 0.09 6.47
CA SER A 97 6.74 -0.06 6.84
C SER A 97 7.44 1.29 6.86
N GLN A 98 7.26 2.09 5.81
CA GLN A 98 7.85 3.43 5.71
C GLN A 98 7.35 4.35 6.84
N HIS A 99 6.06 4.27 7.18
CA HIS A 99 5.49 5.05 8.27
C HIS A 99 6.04 4.65 9.64
N LEU A 100 6.22 3.34 9.89
CA LEU A 100 6.79 2.82 11.14
C LEU A 100 8.27 3.18 11.28
N GLU A 101 9.05 3.00 10.21
CA GLU A 101 10.47 3.35 10.16
C GLU A 101 10.70 4.85 10.39
N ALA A 102 9.86 5.72 9.80
CA ALA A 102 9.91 7.16 10.02
C ALA A 102 9.65 7.56 11.49
N GLN A 103 8.98 6.70 12.27
CA GLN A 103 8.76 6.89 13.71
C GLN A 103 9.81 6.18 14.58
N GLY A 104 10.85 5.61 13.99
CA GLY A 104 11.90 4.88 14.69
C GLY A 104 11.48 3.48 15.16
N ILE A 105 10.42 2.92 14.57
CA ILE A 105 9.91 1.59 14.89
C ILE A 105 10.42 0.60 13.82
N PRO A 106 11.36 -0.28 14.15
CA PRO A 106 11.92 -1.22 13.18
C PRO A 106 10.90 -2.30 12.83
N VAL A 107 10.87 -2.70 11.56
CA VAL A 107 10.08 -3.80 11.03
C VAL A 107 10.97 -4.82 10.32
N ILE A 108 10.55 -6.09 10.32
CA ILE A 108 11.22 -7.20 9.62
C ILE A 108 10.42 -7.65 8.40
#